data_AF-A0A0A0MNU6-F1
#
_entry.id   AF-A0A0A0MNU6-F1
#
_cell.length_a   1.000
_cell.length_b   1.000
_cell.length_c   1.000
_cell.angle_alpha   90.00
_cell.angle_beta   90.00
_cell.angle_gamma   90.00
#
_symmetry.space_group_name_H-M   'P 1'
#
loop_
_entity.id
_entity.type
_entity.pdbx_description
1 polymer ?
#
loop_
_entity_poly.entity_id
_entity_poly.type
_entity_poly.pdbx_seq_one_letter_code
_entity_poly.pdbx_strand_id
1 'polypeptide(L)'
;YPDQQNSNEDGSSSEEQQQKRRKNQSQSQSQSQERDQDEKNTGNLVVINLGDQIDDFEQYATLNVERIGELIGNCLVKLTNEVNVPQEIIHVIGQGPAANVAGAAGRQYTRQTGHKLRRITGLDPAKQFSKPENKLTGLARGDADFVDAIHTSAYGMGTQKRCGDVDFYPNGPAAGVPGADNVVEASLRATRYFAESVRPGNERNFPAVAADSYKEYKQNNGNGKRAYMGIATKYDTRGDYMLQ
;
A
#
# COMPACT_ATOMS: atom_id res chain seq x y z
N TYR A 1 11.81 -34.78 -79.68
CA TYR A 1 12.49 -35.42 -78.54
C TYR A 1 13.12 -34.31 -77.70
N PRO A 2 13.06 -34.42 -76.36
CA PRO A 2 12.24 -33.62 -75.42
C PRO A 2 13.04 -32.44 -74.78
N ASP A 3 12.51 -31.51 -73.96
CA ASP A 3 11.97 -31.68 -72.60
C ASP A 3 11.21 -30.43 -72.06
N GLN A 4 10.35 -30.71 -71.07
CA GLN A 4 9.48 -29.83 -70.28
C GLN A 4 10.26 -29.03 -69.22
N GLN A 5 9.76 -27.86 -68.81
CA GLN A 5 9.45 -27.59 -67.38
C GLN A 5 8.64 -26.29 -67.16
N ASN A 6 7.43 -26.53 -66.65
CA ASN A 6 6.52 -25.72 -65.84
C ASN A 6 7.03 -24.41 -65.22
N SER A 7 6.29 -23.33 -65.44
CA SER A 7 6.27 -22.12 -64.61
C SER A 7 4.95 -22.04 -63.85
N ASN A 8 4.96 -22.31 -62.55
CA ASN A 8 3.85 -22.07 -61.62
C ASN A 8 4.40 -21.28 -60.43
N GLU A 9 4.34 -19.95 -60.46
CA GLU A 9 4.45 -19.12 -59.26
C GLU A 9 3.63 -17.85 -59.49
N ASP A 10 2.46 -17.76 -58.85
CA ASP A 10 1.97 -16.52 -58.23
C ASP A 10 0.59 -16.76 -57.60
N GLY A 11 0.54 -16.78 -56.27
CA GLY A 11 -0.70 -16.94 -55.52
C GLY A 11 -0.57 -16.82 -54.00
N SER A 12 0.64 -16.95 -53.44
CA SER A 12 0.85 -17.00 -51.98
C SER A 12 1.09 -15.65 -51.29
N SER A 13 1.24 -14.55 -52.03
CA SER A 13 1.72 -13.27 -51.45
C SER A 13 0.61 -12.40 -50.85
N SER A 14 -0.62 -12.49 -51.36
CA SER A 14 -1.71 -11.58 -51.01
C SER A 14 -2.40 -11.94 -49.68
N GLU A 15 -2.52 -13.23 -49.36
CA GLU A 15 -3.17 -13.70 -48.13
C GLU A 15 -2.29 -13.48 -46.89
N GLU A 16 -0.97 -13.68 -47.00
CA GLU A 16 -0.03 -13.38 -45.91
C GLU A 16 -0.01 -11.89 -45.56
N GLN A 17 -0.12 -11.01 -46.56
CA GLN A 17 -0.17 -9.56 -46.33
C GLN A 17 -1.47 -9.13 -45.64
N GLN A 18 -2.60 -9.75 -45.96
CA GLN A 18 -3.87 -9.48 -45.27
C GLN A 18 -3.87 -10.01 -43.83
N GLN A 19 -3.28 -11.19 -43.58
CA GLN A 19 -3.15 -11.72 -42.23
C GLN A 19 -2.23 -10.86 -41.35
N LYS A 20 -1.10 -10.37 -41.88
CA LYS A 20 -0.21 -9.44 -41.17
C LYS A 20 -0.91 -8.12 -40.83
N ARG A 21 -1.71 -7.56 -41.75
CA ARG A 21 -2.49 -6.33 -41.49
C ARG A 21 -3.55 -6.52 -40.41
N ARG A 22 -4.26 -7.65 -40.42
CA ARG A 22 -5.26 -7.97 -39.37
C ARG A 22 -4.60 -8.13 -38.00
N LYS A 23 -3.44 -8.80 -37.94
CA LYS A 23 -2.66 -8.98 -36.69
C LYS A 23 -2.15 -7.65 -36.12
N ASN A 24 -1.70 -6.74 -36.99
CA ASN A 24 -1.23 -5.41 -36.57
C ASN A 24 -2.40 -4.50 -36.12
N GLN A 25 -3.58 -4.62 -36.74
CA GLN A 25 -4.77 -3.89 -36.29
C GLN A 25 -5.31 -4.40 -34.96
N SER A 26 -5.33 -5.72 -34.73
CA SER A 26 -5.73 -6.25 -33.43
C SER A 26 -4.70 -5.94 -32.34
N GLN A 27 -3.38 -6.00 -32.61
CA GLN A 27 -2.36 -5.57 -31.64
C GLN A 27 -2.43 -4.08 -31.30
N SER A 28 -2.68 -3.21 -32.28
CA SER A 28 -2.80 -1.76 -32.03
C SER A 28 -4.08 -1.39 -31.30
N GLN A 29 -5.19 -2.12 -31.52
CA GLN A 29 -6.41 -2.00 -30.72
C GLN A 29 -6.25 -2.52 -29.28
N SER A 30 -5.55 -3.65 -29.08
CA SER A 30 -5.24 -4.15 -27.74
C SER A 30 -4.33 -3.19 -26.97
N GLN A 31 -3.30 -2.63 -27.62
CA GLN A 31 -2.40 -1.65 -26.99
C GLN A 31 -3.04 -0.27 -26.75
N SER A 32 -4.09 0.10 -27.48
CA SER A 32 -4.85 1.34 -27.19
C SER A 32 -5.82 1.11 -26.04
N GLN A 33 -6.50 -0.04 -25.99
CA GLN A 33 -7.39 -0.41 -24.88
C GLN A 33 -6.64 -0.64 -23.56
N GLU A 34 -5.40 -1.15 -23.59
CA GLU A 34 -4.53 -1.23 -22.41
C GLU A 34 -4.09 0.15 -21.93
N ARG A 35 -3.70 1.06 -22.85
CA ARG A 35 -3.32 2.44 -22.50
C ARG A 35 -4.48 3.27 -21.96
N ASP A 36 -5.69 3.06 -22.45
CA ASP A 36 -6.90 3.75 -21.97
C ASP A 36 -7.39 3.23 -20.60
N GLN A 37 -6.89 2.06 -20.14
CA GLN A 37 -7.16 1.53 -18.80
C GLN A 37 -6.12 2.00 -17.77
N ASP A 38 -4.88 2.29 -18.19
CA ASP A 38 -3.80 2.79 -17.32
C ASP A 38 -4.02 4.21 -16.78
N GLU A 39 -4.95 4.99 -17.35
CA GLU A 39 -5.21 6.40 -16.95
C GLU A 39 -6.13 6.57 -15.73
N LYS A 40 -6.63 5.51 -15.09
CA LYS A 40 -7.86 5.62 -14.27
C LYS A 40 -7.75 5.98 -12.78
N ASN A 41 -6.57 6.26 -12.22
CA ASN A 41 -6.47 6.82 -10.87
C ASN A 41 -5.40 7.91 -10.81
N THR A 42 -5.82 9.16 -11.00
CA THR A 42 -4.96 10.34 -10.83
C THR A 42 -5.04 10.86 -9.40
N GLY A 43 -3.92 11.35 -8.87
CA GLY A 43 -3.83 11.91 -7.52
C GLY A 43 -2.51 12.65 -7.31
N ASN A 44 -2.44 13.47 -6.27
CA ASN A 44 -1.21 14.17 -5.89
C ASN A 44 -0.47 13.37 -4.81
N LEU A 45 0.79 12.98 -5.08
CA LEU A 45 1.67 12.39 -4.08
C LEU A 45 2.57 13.47 -3.46
N VAL A 46 2.37 13.73 -2.17
CA VAL A 46 3.24 14.62 -1.38
C VAL A 46 4.12 13.75 -0.49
N VAL A 47 5.43 13.84 -0.67
CA VAL A 47 6.42 13.08 0.10
C VAL A 47 7.00 13.98 1.20
N ILE A 48 6.86 13.57 2.46
CA ILE A 48 7.48 14.21 3.61
C ILE A 48 8.64 13.33 4.07
N ASN A 49 9.88 13.77 3.82
CA ASN A 49 11.07 13.05 4.25
C ASN A 49 11.47 13.49 5.67
N LEU A 50 11.17 12.65 6.67
CA LEU A 50 11.64 12.85 8.05
C LEU A 50 13.06 12.31 8.27
N GLY A 51 13.56 11.46 7.37
CA GLY A 51 14.83 10.75 7.53
C GLY A 51 16.05 11.68 7.56
N ASP A 52 15.99 12.80 6.83
CA ASP A 52 17.06 13.82 6.84
C ASP A 52 17.19 14.55 8.19
N GLN A 53 16.31 14.26 9.16
CA GLN A 53 16.31 14.83 10.50
C GLN A 53 16.46 13.76 11.59
N ILE A 54 16.66 12.49 11.22
CA ILE A 54 16.86 11.37 12.14
C ILE A 54 18.18 10.71 11.77
N ASP A 55 19.26 11.20 12.35
CA ASP A 55 20.62 10.81 11.98
C ASP A 55 21.13 9.58 12.74
N ASP A 56 20.47 9.20 13.84
CA ASP A 56 20.91 8.11 14.71
C ASP A 56 19.75 7.37 15.41
N PHE A 57 20.09 6.25 16.06
CA PHE A 57 19.13 5.39 16.75
C PHE A 57 18.51 6.07 17.99
N GLU A 58 19.22 6.98 18.65
CA GLU A 58 18.69 7.69 19.81
C GLU A 58 17.57 8.64 19.37
N GLN A 59 17.76 9.39 18.29
CA GLN A 59 16.74 10.24 17.70
C GLN A 59 15.54 9.42 17.20
N TYR A 60 15.78 8.24 16.63
CA TYR A 60 14.72 7.30 16.26
C TYR A 60 13.92 6.85 17.50
N ALA A 61 14.60 6.45 18.57
CA ALA A 61 13.98 5.91 19.79
C ALA A 61 13.29 7.00 20.63
N THR A 62 13.79 8.24 20.56
CA THR A 62 13.29 9.42 21.27
C THR A 62 12.39 10.31 20.41
N LEU A 63 12.08 9.88 19.17
CA LEU A 63 11.29 10.64 18.21
C LEU A 63 10.01 11.17 18.87
N ASN A 64 9.86 12.50 18.88
CA ASN A 64 8.68 13.14 19.45
C ASN A 64 7.51 13.06 18.47
N VAL A 65 6.91 11.87 18.41
CA VAL A 65 5.76 11.52 17.56
C VAL A 65 4.64 12.55 17.65
N GLU A 66 4.31 12.98 18.87
CA GLU A 66 3.20 13.90 19.11
C GLU A 66 3.51 15.30 18.58
N ARG A 67 4.71 15.84 18.82
CA ARG A 67 5.11 17.15 18.31
C ARG A 67 5.13 17.17 16.78
N ILE A 68 5.70 16.16 16.14
CA ILE A 68 5.77 16.10 14.67
C ILE A 68 4.37 15.89 14.09
N GLY A 69 3.56 15.01 14.70
CA GLY A 69 2.17 14.81 14.32
C GLY A 69 1.35 16.09 14.44
N GLU A 70 1.55 16.88 15.49
CA GLU A 70 0.89 18.19 15.65
C GLU A 70 1.26 19.16 14.52
N LEU A 71 2.53 19.23 14.12
CA LEU A 71 2.97 20.06 13.00
C LEU A 71 2.31 19.64 11.68
N ILE A 72 2.34 18.33 11.37
CA ILE A 72 1.73 17.80 10.13
C ILE A 72 0.21 18.00 10.17
N GLY A 73 -0.44 17.73 11.29
CA GLY A 73 -1.87 17.94 11.48
C GLY A 73 -2.27 19.39 11.24
N ASN A 74 -1.50 20.36 11.77
CA ASN A 74 -1.73 21.78 11.51
C ASN A 74 -1.59 22.12 10.01
N CYS A 75 -0.61 21.53 9.31
CA CYS A 75 -0.48 21.70 7.86
C CYS A 75 -1.67 21.13 7.10
N LEU A 76 -2.20 19.98 7.50
CA LEU A 76 -3.40 19.38 6.91
C LEU A 76 -4.63 20.28 7.12
N VAL A 77 -4.78 20.90 8.29
CA VAL A 77 -5.85 21.88 8.56
C VAL A 77 -5.77 23.08 7.61
N LYS A 78 -4.57 23.60 7.36
CA LYS A 78 -4.37 24.69 6.38
C LYS A 78 -4.71 24.23 4.97
N LEU A 79 -4.30 23.01 4.61
CA LEU A 79 -4.58 22.43 3.29
C LEU A 79 -6.10 22.33 3.03
N THR A 80 -6.88 21.94 4.03
CA THR A 80 -8.34 21.86 3.90
C THR A 80 -9.01 23.23 3.96
N ASN A 81 -8.62 24.09 4.89
CA ASN A 81 -9.32 25.35 5.14
C ASN A 81 -8.92 26.49 4.19
N GLU A 82 -7.65 26.55 3.77
CA GLU A 82 -7.11 27.65 2.96
C GLU A 82 -7.07 27.28 1.46
N VAL A 83 -6.81 26.01 1.16
CA VAL A 83 -6.65 25.50 -0.23
C VAL A 83 -7.87 24.71 -0.70
N ASN A 84 -8.88 24.52 0.15
CA ASN A 84 -10.13 23.81 -0.15
C ASN A 84 -9.91 22.36 -0.63
N VAL A 85 -8.87 21.68 -0.15
CA VAL A 85 -8.72 20.23 -0.38
C VAL A 85 -9.73 19.49 0.50
N PRO A 86 -10.64 18.67 -0.06
CA PRO A 86 -11.58 17.89 0.75
C PRO A 86 -10.84 16.88 1.63
N GLN A 87 -11.17 16.79 2.91
CA GLN A 87 -10.55 15.81 3.81
C GLN A 87 -10.84 14.37 3.36
N GLU A 88 -11.97 14.17 2.69
CA GLU A 88 -12.51 12.91 2.20
C GLU A 88 -11.62 12.28 1.12
N ILE A 89 -10.62 13.00 0.60
CA ILE A 89 -9.66 12.49 -0.39
C ILE A 89 -8.23 12.43 0.17
N ILE A 90 -8.01 12.77 1.43
CA ILE A 90 -6.68 12.76 2.04
C ILE A 90 -6.37 11.37 2.59
N HIS A 91 -5.32 10.76 2.05
CA HIS A 91 -4.75 9.49 2.52
C HIS A 91 -3.33 9.73 3.02
N VAL A 92 -3.11 9.55 4.32
CA VAL A 92 -1.77 9.65 4.93
C VAL A 92 -1.15 8.27 5.05
N ILE A 93 0.09 8.12 4.61
CA ILE A 93 0.83 6.85 4.67
C ILE A 93 2.10 7.08 5.48
N GLY A 94 2.36 6.24 6.48
CA GLY A 94 3.55 6.36 7.34
C GLY A 94 4.28 5.04 7.50
N GLN A 95 5.60 5.04 7.29
CA GLN A 95 6.49 3.88 7.49
C GLN A 95 7.11 3.89 8.89
N GLY A 96 7.14 2.74 9.57
CA GLY A 96 7.85 2.58 10.84
C GLY A 96 7.40 3.60 11.88
N PRO A 97 8.29 4.46 12.43
CA PRO A 97 7.89 5.52 13.35
C PRO A 97 6.93 6.55 12.75
N ALA A 98 7.02 6.80 11.44
CA ALA A 98 6.16 7.75 10.76
C ALA A 98 4.69 7.28 10.72
N ALA A 99 4.43 5.97 10.85
CA ALA A 99 3.07 5.46 11.06
C ALA A 99 2.44 6.05 12.33
N ASN A 100 3.22 6.12 13.41
CA ASN A 100 2.75 6.71 14.68
C ASN A 100 2.59 8.23 14.55
N VAL A 101 3.46 8.90 13.80
CA VAL A 101 3.34 10.33 13.46
C VAL A 101 2.06 10.59 12.66
N ALA A 102 1.72 9.75 11.69
CA ALA A 102 0.49 9.84 10.91
C ALA A 102 -0.76 9.74 11.81
N GLY A 103 -0.75 8.81 12.78
CA GLY A 103 -1.80 8.72 13.79
C GLY A 103 -1.95 10.01 14.61
N ALA A 104 -0.83 10.55 15.10
CA ALA A 104 -0.83 11.82 15.84
C ALA A 104 -1.32 13.01 14.98
N ALA A 105 -0.96 13.03 13.69
CA ALA A 105 -1.46 14.04 12.75
C ALA A 105 -2.97 13.95 12.53
N GLY A 106 -3.52 12.73 12.36
CA GLY A 106 -4.97 12.51 12.24
C GLY A 106 -5.74 12.95 13.48
N ARG A 107 -5.21 12.66 14.69
CA ARG A 107 -5.78 13.14 15.95
C ARG A 107 -5.75 14.66 16.07
N GLN A 108 -4.64 15.29 15.71
CA GLN A 108 -4.53 16.76 15.74
C GLN A 108 -5.50 17.41 14.75
N TYR A 109 -5.58 16.89 13.53
CA TYR A 109 -6.53 17.35 12.51
C TYR A 109 -7.97 17.26 13.04
N THR A 110 -8.34 16.12 13.63
CA THR A 110 -9.67 15.91 14.23
C THR A 110 -9.94 16.88 15.38
N ARG A 111 -8.95 17.11 16.24
CA ARG A 111 -9.07 18.06 17.35
C ARG A 111 -9.37 19.49 16.88
N GLN A 112 -8.80 19.91 15.76
CA GLN A 112 -8.98 21.28 15.25
C GLN A 112 -10.22 21.47 14.39
N THR A 113 -10.61 20.44 13.62
CA THR A 113 -11.68 20.57 12.62
C THR A 113 -12.99 19.91 13.03
N GLY A 114 -12.96 19.00 14.02
CA GLY A 114 -14.08 18.12 14.34
C GLY A 114 -14.30 16.99 13.33
N HIS A 115 -13.52 16.93 12.25
CA HIS A 115 -13.62 15.94 11.18
C HIS A 115 -12.37 15.05 11.17
N LYS A 116 -12.55 13.77 10.84
CA LYS A 116 -11.40 12.88 10.62
C LYS A 116 -10.86 13.05 9.21
N LEU A 117 -9.68 12.51 8.94
CA LEU A 117 -9.18 12.32 7.57
C LEU A 117 -9.77 11.03 6.99
N ARG A 118 -9.81 10.92 5.66
CA ARG A 118 -10.35 9.73 5.00
C ARG A 118 -9.61 8.44 5.35
N ARG A 119 -8.28 8.40 5.27
CA ARG A 119 -7.51 7.16 5.47
C ARG A 119 -6.13 7.42 6.06
N ILE A 120 -5.71 6.54 6.96
CA ILE A 120 -4.30 6.40 7.37
C ILE A 120 -3.83 4.97 7.13
N THR A 121 -2.72 4.79 6.42
CA THR A 121 -2.05 3.48 6.29
C THR A 121 -0.73 3.46 7.06
N GLY A 122 -0.60 2.53 8.00
CA GLY A 122 0.64 2.23 8.70
C GLY A 122 1.43 1.14 7.99
N LEU A 123 2.60 1.46 7.47
CA LEU A 123 3.52 0.51 6.88
C LEU A 123 4.55 0.09 7.94
N ASP A 124 4.46 -1.16 8.38
CA ASP A 124 5.20 -1.77 9.48
C ASP A 124 5.35 -0.86 10.72
N PRO A 125 4.24 -0.44 11.37
CA PRO A 125 4.27 0.58 12.41
C PRO A 125 5.26 0.25 13.54
N ALA A 126 6.14 1.18 13.90
CA ALA A 126 7.21 0.90 14.86
C ALA A 126 6.68 0.75 16.29
N LYS A 127 7.35 -0.10 17.07
CA LYS A 127 7.21 -0.12 18.53
C LYS A 127 7.58 1.25 19.09
N GLN A 128 6.77 1.78 19.99
CA GLN A 128 7.11 3.00 20.72
C GLN A 128 7.87 2.65 21.99
N PHE A 129 9.15 3.03 22.01
CA PHE A 129 10.06 2.77 23.13
C PHE A 129 10.00 3.86 24.20
N SER A 130 9.76 5.11 23.78
CA SER A 130 9.50 6.23 24.69
C SER A 130 8.01 6.57 24.68
N LYS A 131 7.35 6.44 25.83
CA LYS A 131 5.97 6.88 26.04
C LYS A 131 5.93 7.84 27.22
N PRO A 132 5.50 9.10 27.04
CA PRO A 132 5.08 9.90 28.18
C PRO A 132 3.85 9.22 28.81
N GLU A 133 3.85 9.08 30.14
CA GLU A 133 2.87 8.30 30.92
C GLU A 133 1.40 8.68 30.68
N ASN A 134 1.12 9.84 30.07
CA ASN A 134 -0.22 10.43 29.99
C ASN A 134 -0.73 10.74 28.56
N LYS A 135 -0.17 10.13 27.49
CA LYS A 135 -0.69 10.32 26.13
C LYS A 135 -1.04 9.00 25.43
N LEU A 136 -2.17 9.01 24.71
CA LEU A 136 -2.49 8.00 23.69
C LEU A 136 -1.41 8.07 22.62
N THR A 137 -0.46 7.14 22.68
CA THR A 137 0.70 7.15 21.80
C THR A 137 0.58 6.04 20.75
N GLY A 138 0.90 6.40 19.51
CA GLY A 138 1.02 5.49 18.38
C GLY A 138 -0.09 5.64 17.34
N LEU A 139 -0.01 4.87 16.27
CA LEU A 139 -1.12 4.67 15.33
C LEU A 139 -2.21 3.84 16.02
N ALA A 140 -3.47 4.26 15.87
CA ALA A 140 -4.61 3.59 16.48
C ALA A 140 -5.88 3.69 15.63
N ARG A 141 -6.79 2.73 15.87
CA ARG A 141 -8.17 2.78 15.39
C ARG A 141 -8.81 4.10 15.77
N GLY A 142 -9.41 4.75 14.78
CA GLY A 142 -10.11 6.01 14.96
C GLY A 142 -9.26 7.27 14.77
N ASP A 143 -7.95 7.15 14.49
CA ASP A 143 -7.11 8.30 14.09
C ASP A 143 -7.55 8.91 12.73
N ALA A 144 -8.27 8.13 11.91
CA ALA A 144 -8.95 8.52 10.68
C ALA A 144 -10.31 7.80 10.59
N ASP A 145 -11.07 8.06 9.53
CA ASP A 145 -12.29 7.29 9.21
C ASP A 145 -11.99 5.82 8.93
N PHE A 146 -10.81 5.56 8.38
CA PHE A 146 -10.30 4.22 8.15
C PHE A 146 -8.79 4.15 8.39
N VAL A 147 -8.36 3.24 9.23
CA VAL A 147 -6.94 2.98 9.51
C VAL A 147 -6.60 1.55 9.10
N ASP A 148 -5.61 1.36 8.24
CA ASP A 148 -5.11 0.02 7.90
C ASP A 148 -3.61 -0.10 8.13
N ALA A 149 -3.13 -1.30 8.45
CA ALA A 149 -1.72 -1.53 8.72
C ALA A 149 -1.20 -2.80 8.04
N ILE A 150 0.06 -2.74 7.58
CA ILE A 150 0.78 -3.88 6.99
C ILE A 150 1.98 -4.20 7.88
N HIS A 151 2.00 -5.38 8.50
CA HIS A 151 3.03 -5.80 9.46
C HIS A 151 3.97 -6.82 8.84
N THR A 152 5.18 -6.39 8.49
CA THR A 152 6.21 -7.26 7.87
C THR A 152 7.35 -7.61 8.81
N SER A 153 7.45 -6.93 9.96
CA SER A 153 8.44 -7.22 10.99
C SER A 153 7.85 -7.13 12.41
N ALA A 154 6.62 -7.62 12.62
CA ALA A 154 5.92 -7.56 13.91
C ALA A 154 6.76 -8.04 15.12
N TYR A 155 7.66 -9.01 14.95
CA TYR A 155 8.57 -9.48 16.00
C TYR A 155 9.98 -8.86 15.93
N GLY A 156 10.24 -8.04 14.92
CA GLY A 156 11.45 -7.25 14.71
C GLY A 156 11.25 -5.78 15.12
N MET A 157 11.34 -4.87 14.15
CA MET A 157 11.22 -3.41 14.35
C MET A 157 9.75 -2.96 14.48
N GLY A 158 8.85 -3.61 13.74
CA GLY A 158 7.42 -3.35 13.76
C GLY A 158 6.75 -3.81 15.07
N THR A 159 5.59 -3.25 15.37
CA THR A 159 4.80 -3.58 16.55
C THR A 159 3.97 -4.85 16.36
N GLN A 160 3.78 -5.62 17.42
CA GLN A 160 2.80 -6.73 17.43
C GLN A 160 1.39 -6.23 17.70
N LYS A 161 1.26 -5.02 18.27
CA LYS A 161 0.00 -4.46 18.70
C LYS A 161 -0.83 -4.07 17.48
N ARG A 162 -2.05 -4.61 17.40
CA ARG A 162 -3.07 -4.18 16.43
C ARG A 162 -3.28 -2.67 16.53
N CYS A 163 -3.23 -2.00 15.39
CA CYS A 163 -3.28 -0.55 15.31
C CYS A 163 -4.30 -0.03 14.29
N GLY A 164 -4.74 -0.86 13.35
CA GLY A 164 -5.73 -0.51 12.35
C GLY A 164 -7.15 -0.97 12.70
N ASP A 165 -8.10 -0.43 11.93
CA ASP A 165 -9.39 -1.07 11.69
C ASP A 165 -9.17 -2.47 11.12
N VAL A 166 -8.19 -2.59 10.22
CA VAL A 166 -7.66 -3.85 9.70
C VAL A 166 -6.13 -3.89 9.81
N ASP A 167 -5.61 -5.03 10.24
CA ASP A 167 -4.18 -5.32 10.33
C ASP A 167 -3.83 -6.53 9.42
N PHE A 168 -2.93 -6.34 8.47
CA PHE A 168 -2.46 -7.38 7.54
C PHE A 168 -1.10 -7.92 7.95
N TYR A 169 -0.95 -9.24 7.93
CA TYR A 169 0.26 -9.96 8.31
C TYR A 169 0.74 -10.87 7.17
N PRO A 170 1.53 -10.36 6.21
CA PRO A 170 2.16 -11.20 5.17
C PRO A 170 3.05 -12.27 5.80
N ASN A 171 2.81 -13.52 5.46
CA ASN A 171 3.45 -14.71 6.04
C ASN A 171 3.25 -14.85 7.56
N GLY A 172 2.23 -14.19 8.11
CA GLY A 172 1.94 -14.16 9.53
C GLY A 172 2.87 -13.25 10.35
N PRO A 173 2.57 -13.03 11.64
CA PRO A 173 3.44 -12.26 12.52
C PRO A 173 4.82 -12.94 12.67
N ALA A 174 5.88 -12.24 12.29
CA ALA A 174 7.25 -12.75 12.31
C ALA A 174 8.28 -11.61 12.51
N ALA A 175 9.54 -11.98 12.73
CA ALA A 175 10.64 -11.01 12.78
C ALA A 175 10.97 -10.43 11.40
N GLY A 176 10.60 -11.16 10.34
CA GLY A 176 10.65 -10.70 8.97
C GLY A 176 9.85 -11.59 8.02
N VAL A 177 9.71 -11.13 6.78
CA VAL A 177 9.04 -11.85 5.69
C VAL A 177 10.07 -12.56 4.78
N PRO A 178 9.66 -13.58 4.02
CA PRO A 178 10.55 -14.25 3.07
C PRO A 178 11.25 -13.28 2.12
N GLY A 179 12.56 -13.50 1.92
CA GLY A 179 13.41 -12.68 1.06
C GLY A 179 13.93 -11.38 1.69
N ALA A 180 13.73 -11.16 2.99
CA ALA A 180 14.43 -10.10 3.72
C ALA A 180 15.69 -10.64 4.40
N ASP A 181 16.83 -9.98 4.18
CA ASP A 181 18.12 -10.40 4.74
C ASP A 181 18.30 -9.96 6.21
N ASN A 182 17.57 -8.93 6.64
CA ASN A 182 17.61 -8.39 7.99
C ASN A 182 16.29 -7.68 8.37
N VAL A 183 16.17 -7.26 9.63
CA VAL A 183 14.94 -6.63 10.16
C VAL A 183 14.63 -5.27 9.52
N VAL A 184 15.63 -4.54 9.02
CA VAL A 184 15.42 -3.26 8.32
C VAL A 184 14.78 -3.54 6.97
N GLU A 185 15.33 -4.49 6.21
CA GLU A 185 14.73 -4.88 4.94
C GLU A 185 13.33 -5.46 5.15
N ALA A 186 13.14 -6.29 6.18
CA ALA A 186 11.84 -6.81 6.55
C ALA A 186 10.83 -5.68 6.79
N SER A 187 11.22 -4.62 7.51
CA SER A 187 10.36 -3.45 7.71
C SER A 187 10.02 -2.74 6.39
N LEU A 188 11.01 -2.55 5.51
CA LEU A 188 10.83 -1.90 4.20
C LEU A 188 9.96 -2.72 3.22
N ARG A 189 9.75 -4.02 3.47
CA ARG A 189 8.84 -4.84 2.66
C ARG A 189 7.40 -4.34 2.71
N ALA A 190 6.94 -3.74 3.81
CA ALA A 190 5.61 -3.14 3.87
C ALA A 190 5.43 -2.04 2.80
N THR A 191 6.42 -1.15 2.66
CA THR A 191 6.45 -0.15 1.58
C THR A 191 6.48 -0.78 0.20
N ARG A 192 7.30 -1.83 0.00
CA ARG A 192 7.37 -2.51 -1.30
C ARG A 192 6.03 -3.14 -1.69
N TYR A 193 5.36 -3.83 -0.77
CA TYR A 193 4.04 -4.42 -1.00
C TYR A 193 2.98 -3.34 -1.28
N PHE A 194 2.95 -2.26 -0.49
CA PHE A 194 2.00 -1.18 -0.74
C PHE A 194 2.25 -0.53 -2.10
N ALA A 195 3.51 -0.22 -2.44
CA ALA A 195 3.86 0.38 -3.73
C ALA A 195 3.50 -0.53 -4.92
N GLU A 196 3.66 -1.85 -4.79
CA GLU A 196 3.19 -2.78 -5.81
C GLU A 196 1.67 -2.72 -5.98
N SER A 197 0.91 -2.65 -4.88
CA SER A 197 -0.55 -2.54 -4.94
C SER A 197 -1.03 -1.24 -5.61
N VAL A 198 -0.22 -0.19 -5.63
CA VAL A 198 -0.57 1.10 -6.27
C VAL A 198 -0.39 1.06 -7.78
N ARG A 199 0.39 0.10 -8.32
CA ARG A 199 0.61 0.02 -9.77
C ARG A 199 -0.71 -0.31 -10.50
N PRO A 200 -1.02 0.35 -11.62
CA PRO A 200 -2.19 0.02 -12.42
C PRO A 200 -2.26 -1.47 -12.74
N GLY A 201 -3.41 -2.09 -12.47
CA GLY A 201 -3.64 -3.52 -12.66
C GLY A 201 -3.19 -4.43 -11.51
N ASN A 202 -2.42 -3.90 -10.55
CA ASN A 202 -1.91 -4.66 -9.40
C ASN A 202 -2.70 -4.41 -8.11
N GLU A 203 -3.79 -3.65 -8.16
CA GLU A 203 -4.52 -3.20 -6.96
C GLU A 203 -5.03 -4.36 -6.09
N ARG A 204 -5.16 -5.55 -6.70
CA ARG A 204 -5.63 -6.79 -6.05
C ARG A 204 -4.57 -7.89 -5.94
N ASN A 205 -3.28 -7.57 -6.11
CA ASN A 205 -2.18 -8.54 -6.06
C ASN A 205 -1.99 -9.24 -4.71
N PHE A 206 -2.55 -8.68 -3.64
CA PHE A 206 -2.36 -9.21 -2.28
C PHE A 206 -3.69 -9.68 -1.66
N PRO A 207 -4.29 -10.77 -2.16
CA PRO A 207 -5.47 -11.35 -1.54
C PRO A 207 -5.11 -11.91 -0.15
N ALA A 208 -5.85 -11.47 0.86
CA ALA A 208 -5.69 -11.88 2.24
C ALA A 208 -6.98 -12.48 2.79
N VAL A 209 -6.84 -13.32 3.81
CA VAL A 209 -7.93 -14.07 4.45
C VAL A 209 -7.94 -13.75 5.93
N ALA A 210 -9.13 -13.49 6.47
CA ALA A 210 -9.30 -13.27 7.90
C ALA A 210 -8.88 -14.52 8.68
N ALA A 211 -8.02 -14.35 9.68
CA ALA A 211 -7.56 -15.43 10.55
C ALA A 211 -7.00 -14.84 11.85
N ASP A 212 -7.23 -15.53 12.97
CA ASP A 212 -6.70 -15.12 14.28
C ASP A 212 -5.23 -15.50 14.45
N SER A 213 -4.73 -16.43 13.63
CA SER A 213 -3.33 -16.84 13.63
C SER A 213 -2.85 -17.38 12.29
N TYR A 214 -1.53 -17.39 12.08
CA TYR A 214 -0.95 -17.97 10.86
C TYR A 214 -1.16 -19.49 10.79
N LYS A 215 -1.24 -20.15 11.95
CA LYS A 215 -1.57 -21.57 12.03
C LYS A 215 -2.98 -21.83 11.49
N GLU A 216 -3.95 -21.04 11.91
CA GLU A 216 -5.32 -21.14 11.42
C GLU A 216 -5.40 -20.86 9.92
N TYR A 217 -4.75 -19.80 9.44
CA TYR A 217 -4.66 -19.49 8.01
C TYR A 217 -4.18 -20.69 7.17
N LYS A 218 -3.15 -21.39 7.65
CA LYS A 218 -2.62 -22.60 7.01
C LYS A 218 -3.58 -23.78 7.08
N GLN A 219 -4.23 -23.99 8.21
CA GLN A 219 -5.18 -25.11 8.40
C GLN A 219 -6.45 -24.94 7.56
N ASN A 220 -6.92 -23.71 7.41
CA ASN A 220 -8.11 -23.39 6.63
C ASN A 220 -7.83 -23.35 5.12
N ASN A 221 -6.60 -23.61 4.67
CA ASN A 221 -6.18 -23.57 3.26
C ASN A 221 -6.63 -22.28 2.54
N GLY A 222 -6.59 -21.13 3.24
CA GLY A 222 -7.02 -19.85 2.68
C GLY A 222 -8.53 -19.69 2.46
N ASN A 223 -9.36 -20.51 3.12
CA ASN A 223 -10.81 -20.30 3.19
C ASN A 223 -11.16 -19.29 4.28
N GLY A 224 -12.09 -18.37 4.00
CA GLY A 224 -12.55 -17.37 4.95
C GLY A 224 -12.96 -16.06 4.28
N LYS A 225 -13.30 -15.06 5.11
CA LYS A 225 -13.60 -13.71 4.65
C LYS A 225 -12.35 -13.13 3.96
N ARG A 226 -12.50 -12.62 2.74
CA ARG A 226 -11.39 -12.09 1.93
C ARG A 226 -11.32 -10.57 1.99
N ALA A 227 -10.10 -10.06 1.90
CA ALA A 227 -9.79 -8.66 1.64
C ALA A 227 -8.57 -8.58 0.72
N TYR A 228 -8.27 -7.40 0.19
CA TYR A 228 -7.04 -7.15 -0.54
C TYR A 228 -6.20 -6.18 0.28
N MET A 229 -4.96 -6.56 0.56
CA MET A 229 -4.00 -5.69 1.25
C MET A 229 -3.49 -4.62 0.28
N GLY A 230 -3.29 -3.39 0.78
CA GLY A 230 -2.72 -2.29 0.01
C GLY A 230 -3.78 -1.27 -0.43
N ILE A 231 -3.63 -0.67 -1.61
CA ILE A 231 -4.49 0.45 -2.01
C ILE A 231 -5.97 0.06 -2.12
N ALA A 232 -6.28 -1.15 -2.57
CA ALA A 232 -7.65 -1.64 -2.75
C ALA A 232 -8.35 -2.13 -1.48
N THR A 233 -7.72 -1.98 -0.30
CA THR A 233 -8.37 -2.32 0.97
C THR A 233 -9.70 -1.58 1.09
N LYS A 234 -10.80 -2.31 1.30
CA LYS A 234 -12.12 -1.70 1.49
C LYS A 234 -12.22 -1.05 2.87
N TYR A 235 -12.86 0.12 2.93
CA TYR A 235 -12.97 0.96 4.14
C TYR A 235 -13.83 0.34 5.26
N ASP A 236 -14.62 -0.70 4.96
CA ASP A 236 -15.42 -1.48 5.92
C ASP A 236 -14.71 -2.77 6.40
N THR A 237 -13.49 -3.02 5.91
CA THR A 237 -12.69 -4.18 6.34
C THR A 237 -12.29 -4.03 7.79
N ARG A 238 -12.46 -5.08 8.60
CA ARG A 238 -12.15 -5.08 10.02
C ARG A 238 -11.51 -6.39 10.45
N GLY A 239 -10.56 -6.33 11.39
CA GLY A 239 -9.91 -7.48 12.00
C GLY A 239 -8.54 -7.81 11.42
N ASP A 240 -8.07 -9.02 11.65
CA ASP A 240 -6.73 -9.46 11.26
C ASP A 240 -6.81 -10.32 10.01
N TYR A 241 -5.88 -10.07 9.08
CA TYR A 241 -5.82 -10.75 7.80
C TYR A 241 -4.43 -11.28 7.53
N MET A 242 -4.35 -12.50 7.01
CA MET A 242 -3.11 -13.16 6.66
C MET A 242 -3.08 -13.52 5.18
N LEU A 243 -1.88 -13.53 4.63
CA LEU A 243 -1.59 -13.82 3.24
C LEU A 243 -0.20 -14.43 3.14
N GLN A 244 0.11 -15.06 2.02
CA GLN A 244 1.43 -15.59 1.72
C GLN A 244 1.79 -15.25 0.29
#